data_AF-A0A9W9DU14-F1
#
_entry.id   AF-A0A9W9DU14-F1
#
_cell.length_a   1.000
_cell.length_b   1.000
_cell.length_c   1.000
_cell.angle_alpha   90.00
_cell.angle_beta   90.00
_cell.angle_gamma   90.00
#
_symmetry.space_group_name_H-M   'P 1'
#
loop_
_entity.id
_entity.type
_entity.pdbx_description
1 polymer ?
#
loop_
_entity_poly.entity_id
_entity_poly.type
_entity_poly.pdbx_seq_one_letter_code
_entity_poly.pdbx_strand_id
1 'polypeptide(L)'
;MYTPRTQAALDCPVLPAGFSPKCSSIQSAQGSLDKGEIISPTITTSPFSFSFNVDAASSATCNTSDPHAVSQSEALFYYAGLHSKPTLLYRTGKKWSPPRGPETQRPSKELVLIFNHPITKVWNDDLGWEVVKVMDVHEIRFTTIDVVRFRADEVSEDDECSGEARYSVLSPVTIWVGVFRGLVTATAAHDVAKIILDLLKVYQIADVDIEFRESLHVSNAGPQLFKAVDAEDPLVHVVSPLTPLLGLCISTRARPDSQGTMALYLNKGDGSDDLLGLSCRHVLIGNQEANVDYIGHPSSPSKDVLFLGNTAYKDIIEATEASISNYTHAAQCSKNTIKGSGKDANTVHDETKANQSDVGSSLAETEKVLKAFRALNNQVKNNWRTLDSRVLGQIVYSPALRFGVGEHRFTEDWGLFSIERTKLGAGFSGNKIDLGVF
;
A
#
# COMPACT_ATOMS: atom_id res chain seq x y z
N MET A 1 -71.16 21.11 -0.58
CA MET A 1 -70.81 19.97 0.29
C MET A 1 -69.86 19.07 -0.48
N TYR A 2 -68.57 19.08 -0.16
CA TYR A 2 -67.79 17.89 0.22
C TYR A 2 -66.37 18.35 0.53
N THR A 3 -65.92 17.94 1.71
CA THR A 3 -64.71 18.29 2.44
C THR A 3 -63.45 17.65 1.84
N PRO A 4 -62.27 18.26 2.01
CA PRO A 4 -60.99 17.68 1.59
C PRO A 4 -60.54 16.59 2.58
N ARG A 5 -60.07 15.45 2.05
CA ARG A 5 -59.43 14.37 2.83
C ARG A 5 -57.94 14.65 2.99
N THR A 6 -57.53 14.76 4.24
CA THR A 6 -56.17 14.69 4.76
C THR A 6 -55.51 13.37 4.34
N GLN A 7 -54.35 13.44 3.69
CA GLN A 7 -53.47 12.30 3.50
C GLN A 7 -52.33 12.41 4.52
N ALA A 8 -52.24 11.41 5.38
CA ALA A 8 -51.30 11.33 6.48
C ALA A 8 -49.86 11.31 5.96
N ALA A 9 -49.02 12.16 6.55
CA ALA A 9 -47.59 12.16 6.40
C ALA A 9 -47.01 10.82 6.90
N LEU A 10 -46.26 10.14 6.03
CA LEU A 10 -45.30 9.13 6.43
C LEU A 10 -44.02 9.89 6.77
N ASP A 11 -43.75 10.01 8.07
CA ASP A 11 -42.50 10.57 8.58
C ASP A 11 -41.34 9.62 8.21
N CYS A 12 -40.60 9.99 7.16
CA CYS A 12 -39.23 9.53 6.98
C CYS A 12 -38.38 10.11 8.13
N PRO A 13 -37.50 9.33 8.78
CA PRO A 13 -36.51 9.93 9.67
C PRO A 13 -35.57 10.78 8.81
N VAL A 14 -35.72 12.10 8.95
CA VAL A 14 -34.83 13.12 8.42
C VAL A 14 -33.41 12.82 8.92
N LEU A 15 -32.52 12.46 7.99
CA LEU A 15 -31.07 12.46 8.22
C LEU A 15 -30.65 13.90 8.55
N PRO A 16 -29.83 14.14 9.60
CA PRO A 16 -29.32 15.48 9.83
C PRO A 16 -28.35 15.85 8.70
N ALA A 17 -28.78 16.80 7.86
CA ALA A 17 -27.91 17.54 6.97
C ALA A 17 -26.91 18.37 7.80
N GLY A 18 -25.62 18.30 7.46
CA GLY A 18 -24.64 19.29 7.90
C GLY A 18 -23.28 18.73 8.32
N PHE A 19 -22.50 18.21 7.39
CA PHE A 19 -21.04 18.35 7.48
C PHE A 19 -20.62 19.45 6.50
N SER A 20 -20.45 20.65 7.04
CA SER A 20 -19.76 21.75 6.36
C SER A 20 -18.44 21.93 7.11
N PRO A 21 -17.27 21.76 6.48
CA PRO A 21 -16.01 22.00 7.16
C PRO A 21 -15.92 23.50 7.45
N LYS A 22 -16.09 23.88 8.73
CA LYS A 22 -15.85 25.25 9.19
C LYS A 22 -14.36 25.56 9.00
N CYS A 23 -14.06 26.32 7.96
CA CYS A 23 -12.79 27.01 7.83
C CYS A 23 -12.81 28.21 8.81
N SER A 24 -12.19 28.07 9.98
CA SER A 24 -12.01 29.16 10.93
C SER A 24 -10.88 30.08 10.46
N SER A 25 -11.25 31.28 10.02
CA SER A 25 -10.36 32.42 9.84
C SER A 25 -9.69 32.77 11.17
N ILE A 26 -8.35 32.65 11.23
CA ILE A 26 -7.56 33.12 12.38
C ILE A 26 -7.36 34.63 12.26
N GLN A 27 -8.01 35.38 13.15
CA GLN A 27 -7.66 36.76 13.44
C GLN A 27 -6.35 36.79 14.24
N SER A 28 -5.47 37.71 13.85
CA SER A 28 -4.22 38.07 14.49
C SER A 28 -4.43 38.54 15.93
N ALA A 29 -3.69 37.96 16.88
CA ALA A 29 -3.44 38.55 18.18
C ALA A 29 -1.93 38.58 18.44
N GLN A 30 -1.38 39.80 18.44
CA GLN A 30 -0.05 40.11 18.94
C GLN A 30 -0.02 39.97 20.47
N GLY A 31 1.02 39.35 21.00
CA GLY A 31 1.29 39.24 22.44
C GLY A 31 2.78 39.00 22.68
N SER A 32 3.36 39.81 23.55
CA SER A 32 4.78 40.15 23.67
C SER A 32 5.61 39.16 24.51
N LEU A 33 6.89 39.04 24.09
CA LEU A 33 8.14 38.69 24.81
C LEU A 33 8.08 38.10 26.22
N ASP A 34 8.85 37.02 26.42
CA ASP A 34 9.97 37.12 27.37
C ASP A 34 11.19 36.25 26.97
N LYS A 35 12.37 36.75 27.35
CA LYS A 35 13.71 36.31 26.91
C LYS A 35 14.22 35.09 27.70
N GLY A 36 14.98 34.21 27.04
CA GLY A 36 15.77 33.16 27.68
C GLY A 36 16.81 32.53 26.75
N GLU A 37 18.02 33.07 26.84
CA GLU A 37 19.36 32.49 26.58
C GLU A 37 19.67 31.51 25.44
N ILE A 38 20.74 31.89 24.74
CA ILE A 38 21.49 31.22 23.69
C ILE A 38 22.28 30.04 24.28
N ILE A 39 22.05 28.81 23.80
CA ILE A 39 23.05 27.74 23.85
C ILE A 39 22.88 26.84 22.61
N SER A 40 23.88 26.81 21.72
CA SER A 40 24.03 25.76 20.71
C SER A 40 24.37 24.42 21.38
N PRO A 41 23.94 23.27 20.83
CA PRO A 41 24.97 22.27 20.56
C PRO A 41 24.75 21.44 19.27
N THR A 42 25.81 21.41 18.48
CA THR A 42 26.52 20.25 17.94
C THR A 42 25.83 18.88 17.93
N ILE A 43 25.83 18.32 16.72
CA ILE A 43 25.58 16.95 16.29
C ILE A 43 26.11 15.91 17.29
N THR A 44 25.24 15.00 17.73
CA THR A 44 25.63 13.72 18.32
C THR A 44 24.84 12.63 17.60
N THR A 45 25.54 11.87 16.77
CA THR A 45 25.07 10.67 16.07
C THR A 45 24.79 9.57 17.10
N SER A 46 23.52 9.20 17.25
CA SER A 46 23.10 8.01 17.99
C SER A 46 22.73 6.91 16.97
N PRO A 47 23.28 5.69 17.09
CA PRO A 47 22.88 4.57 16.24
C PRO A 47 21.57 4.00 16.80
N PHE A 48 20.46 4.25 16.13
CA PHE A 48 19.24 3.51 16.41
C PHE A 48 19.35 2.11 15.82
N SER A 49 19.73 1.17 16.68
CA SER A 49 19.63 -0.27 16.45
C SER A 49 18.15 -0.65 16.31
N PHE A 50 17.75 -1.10 15.12
CA PHE A 50 16.47 -1.81 14.96
C PHE A 50 16.61 -3.19 15.62
N SER A 51 16.22 -3.31 16.89
CA SER A 51 15.96 -4.60 17.51
C SER A 51 14.66 -5.16 16.92
N PHE A 52 14.80 -6.08 15.96
CA PHE A 52 13.72 -7.02 15.66
C PHE A 52 13.61 -7.96 16.87
N ASN A 53 12.67 -7.70 17.77
CA ASN A 53 12.14 -8.73 18.64
C ASN A 53 11.42 -9.73 17.73
N VAL A 54 12.14 -10.78 17.34
CA VAL A 54 11.54 -12.01 16.84
C VAL A 54 10.90 -12.64 18.06
N ASP A 55 9.58 -12.46 18.21
CA ASP A 55 8.79 -13.33 19.08
C ASP A 55 8.94 -14.75 18.55
N ALA A 56 9.87 -15.46 19.18
CA ALA A 56 10.10 -16.89 19.04
C ALA A 56 8.94 -17.63 19.71
N ALA A 57 7.77 -17.63 19.07
CA ALA A 57 6.67 -18.51 19.42
C ALA A 57 5.80 -18.75 18.17
N SER A 58 5.86 -19.98 17.65
CA SER A 58 5.16 -20.51 16.46
C SER A 58 5.72 -20.18 15.08
N SER A 59 7.00 -20.49 14.86
CA SER A 59 7.50 -20.95 13.55
C SER A 59 7.91 -22.42 13.66
N ALA A 60 6.96 -23.29 14.01
CA ALA A 60 7.15 -24.73 14.02
C ALA A 60 6.42 -25.36 12.82
N THR A 61 6.94 -25.15 11.62
CA THR A 61 6.71 -26.04 10.48
C THR A 61 7.96 -26.04 9.60
N CYS A 62 8.97 -26.79 10.01
CA CYS A 62 9.81 -27.51 9.07
C CYS A 62 10.41 -28.70 9.80
N ASN A 63 9.57 -29.71 10.05
CA ASN A 63 10.09 -31.04 10.26
C ASN A 63 10.68 -31.49 8.92
N THR A 64 12.00 -31.63 8.93
CA THR A 64 12.87 -32.28 7.96
C THR A 64 12.29 -33.61 7.46
N SER A 65 11.53 -33.58 6.36
CA SER A 65 11.13 -34.81 5.64
C SER A 65 11.11 -34.67 4.12
N ASP A 66 11.30 -33.46 3.56
CA ASP A 66 11.36 -33.28 2.11
C ASP A 66 12.79 -33.57 1.62
N PRO A 67 13.01 -34.55 0.73
CA PRO A 67 14.34 -34.95 0.26
C PRO A 67 15.06 -33.87 -0.54
N HIS A 68 14.33 -32.86 -1.05
CA HIS A 68 14.87 -31.79 -1.87
C HIS A 68 15.02 -30.46 -1.10
N ALA A 69 14.63 -30.42 0.18
CA ALA A 69 14.78 -29.23 0.99
C ALA A 69 16.26 -28.94 1.28
N VAL A 70 16.63 -27.66 1.17
CA VAL A 70 17.94 -27.17 1.62
C VAL A 70 18.03 -27.18 3.14
N SER A 71 19.26 -27.20 3.67
CA SER A 71 19.45 -27.11 5.14
C SER A 71 18.93 -25.78 5.69
N GLN A 72 18.51 -25.74 6.95
CA GLN A 72 17.99 -24.51 7.56
C GLN A 72 19.01 -23.35 7.52
N SER A 73 20.30 -23.66 7.72
CA SER A 73 21.36 -22.66 7.64
C SER A 73 21.52 -22.14 6.21
N GLU A 74 21.47 -23.02 5.22
CA GLU A 74 21.49 -22.62 3.82
C GLU A 74 20.28 -21.77 3.45
N ALA A 75 19.07 -22.19 3.82
CA ALA A 75 17.83 -21.45 3.56
C ALA A 75 17.91 -19.99 4.01
N LEU A 76 18.49 -19.75 5.19
CA LEU A 76 18.59 -18.42 5.81
C LEU A 76 19.79 -17.60 5.32
N PHE A 77 20.89 -18.24 4.93
CA PHE A 77 22.16 -17.54 4.68
C PHE A 77 22.62 -17.57 3.23
N TYR A 78 21.94 -18.28 2.33
CA TYR A 78 22.32 -18.39 0.92
C TYR A 78 22.36 -17.04 0.20
N TYR A 79 21.43 -16.13 0.52
CA TYR A 79 21.34 -14.78 -0.06
C TYR A 79 21.90 -13.68 0.86
N ALA A 80 22.83 -14.02 1.75
CA ALA A 80 23.54 -13.02 2.55
C ALA A 80 24.15 -11.95 1.63
N GLY A 81 23.93 -10.66 1.92
CA GLY A 81 24.33 -9.54 1.06
C GLY A 81 23.16 -8.78 0.45
N LEU A 82 22.06 -9.48 0.11
CA LEU A 82 20.85 -8.82 -0.40
C LEU A 82 20.07 -8.15 0.75
N HIS A 83 19.52 -6.96 0.49
CA HIS A 83 18.73 -6.22 1.48
C HIS A 83 17.50 -7.00 1.98
N SER A 84 16.81 -7.69 1.07
CA SER A 84 15.58 -8.43 1.38
C SER A 84 15.83 -9.77 2.09
N LYS A 85 17.06 -10.29 2.08
CA LYS A 85 17.46 -11.58 2.68
C LYS A 85 16.41 -12.68 2.49
N PRO A 86 16.02 -12.99 1.23
CA PRO A 86 14.96 -13.96 0.97
C PRO A 86 15.37 -15.35 1.47
N THR A 87 14.38 -16.18 1.81
CA THR A 87 14.61 -17.57 2.24
C THR A 87 14.71 -18.46 1.02
N LEU A 88 15.83 -19.17 0.86
CA LEU A 88 15.99 -20.14 -0.23
C LEU A 88 15.12 -21.38 0.05
N LEU A 89 14.32 -21.79 -0.94
CA LEU A 89 13.50 -22.99 -0.89
C LEU A 89 14.19 -24.17 -1.60
N TYR A 90 14.67 -23.94 -2.82
CA TYR A 90 15.29 -24.96 -3.67
C TYR A 90 16.26 -24.32 -4.66
N ARG A 91 17.29 -25.05 -5.10
CA ARG A 91 18.22 -24.61 -6.15
C ARG A 91 18.85 -25.78 -6.92
N THR A 92 19.24 -25.53 -8.17
CA THR A 92 19.95 -26.50 -9.03
C THR A 92 21.48 -26.36 -9.01
N GLY A 93 22.00 -25.19 -8.63
CA GLY A 93 23.42 -24.85 -8.75
C GLY A 93 24.36 -25.58 -7.79
N LYS A 94 25.62 -25.12 -7.74
CA LYS A 94 26.69 -25.71 -6.90
C LYS A 94 26.30 -25.80 -5.42
N LYS A 95 26.65 -26.91 -4.77
CA LYS A 95 26.37 -27.15 -3.34
C LYS A 95 26.91 -26.01 -2.48
N TRP A 96 26.05 -25.43 -1.64
CA TRP A 96 26.42 -24.40 -0.67
C TRP A 96 27.21 -25.00 0.50
N SER A 97 28.26 -24.30 0.91
CA SER A 97 29.06 -24.65 2.08
C SER A 97 28.96 -23.54 3.13
N PRO A 98 28.71 -23.87 4.41
CA PRO A 98 28.71 -22.88 5.47
C PRO A 98 30.12 -22.29 5.66
N PRO A 99 30.24 -21.00 6.06
CA PRO A 99 31.52 -20.43 6.45
C PRO A 99 32.13 -21.24 7.60
N ARG A 100 33.40 -21.63 7.49
CA ARG A 100 34.13 -22.35 8.55
C ARG A 100 35.00 -21.36 9.31
N GLY A 101 34.81 -21.21 10.62
CA GLY A 101 35.67 -20.41 11.51
C GLY A 101 34.94 -19.26 12.24
N PRO A 102 35.46 -18.81 13.40
CA PRO A 102 34.85 -17.74 14.20
C PRO A 102 34.95 -16.34 13.56
N GLU A 103 35.88 -16.12 12.63
CA GLU A 103 36.15 -14.80 12.02
C GLU A 103 35.87 -14.74 10.50
N THR A 104 35.29 -15.80 9.93
CA THR A 104 35.12 -15.92 8.48
C THR A 104 33.97 -15.04 8.00
N GLN A 105 34.30 -13.94 7.31
CA GLN A 105 33.30 -13.10 6.67
C GLN A 105 32.52 -13.91 5.62
N ARG A 106 31.20 -13.72 5.62
CA ARG A 106 30.30 -14.46 4.72
C ARG A 106 30.40 -13.85 3.32
N PRO A 107 30.47 -14.68 2.26
CA PRO A 107 30.34 -14.18 0.89
C PRO A 107 29.06 -13.37 0.75
N SER A 108 29.18 -12.11 0.35
CA SER A 108 28.04 -11.22 0.12
C SER A 108 27.61 -11.36 -1.34
N LYS A 109 26.36 -11.78 -1.57
CA LYS A 109 25.75 -11.80 -2.90
C LYS A 109 25.25 -10.40 -3.26
N GLU A 110 25.60 -9.98 -4.47
CA GLU A 110 25.07 -8.78 -5.11
C GLU A 110 24.38 -9.15 -6.43
N LEU A 111 23.27 -8.49 -6.74
CA LEU A 111 22.59 -8.66 -8.02
C LEU A 111 23.34 -7.88 -9.10
N VAL A 112 23.65 -8.55 -10.21
CA VAL A 112 24.34 -7.97 -11.36
C VAL A 112 23.49 -8.14 -12.61
N LEU A 113 23.49 -7.12 -13.45
CA LEU A 113 22.82 -7.14 -14.74
C LEU A 113 23.43 -8.20 -15.68
N ILE A 114 22.57 -8.82 -16.48
CA ILE A 114 22.98 -9.81 -17.46
C ILE A 114 23.23 -9.11 -18.78
N PHE A 115 24.49 -9.03 -19.18
CA PHE A 115 24.89 -8.59 -20.51
C PHE A 115 25.40 -9.78 -21.32
N ASN A 116 25.07 -9.82 -22.62
CA ASN A 116 25.60 -10.78 -23.60
C ASN A 116 25.35 -12.27 -23.30
N HIS A 117 24.21 -12.63 -22.71
CA HIS A 117 23.80 -14.03 -22.54
C HIS A 117 22.67 -14.39 -23.52
N PRO A 118 22.67 -15.58 -24.16
CA PRO A 118 21.64 -15.96 -25.14
C PRO A 118 20.21 -15.80 -24.62
N ILE A 119 19.99 -16.06 -23.33
CA ILE A 119 18.67 -15.89 -22.69
C ILE A 119 18.08 -14.50 -22.86
N THR A 120 18.89 -13.43 -22.88
CA THR A 120 18.36 -12.05 -22.94
C THR A 120 17.74 -11.75 -24.30
N LYS A 121 18.04 -12.55 -25.33
CA LYS A 121 17.46 -12.42 -26.67
C LYS A 121 16.11 -13.13 -26.83
N VAL A 122 15.83 -14.12 -25.99
CA VAL A 122 14.65 -14.99 -26.13
C VAL A 122 13.68 -14.87 -24.96
N TRP A 123 14.12 -14.34 -23.81
CA TRP A 123 13.34 -14.27 -22.58
C TRP A 123 12.02 -13.52 -22.74
N ASN A 124 12.08 -12.28 -23.26
CA ASN A 124 10.89 -11.42 -23.39
C ASN A 124 10.00 -11.80 -24.59
N ASP A 125 10.54 -12.52 -25.56
CA ASP A 125 9.83 -12.84 -26.80
C ASP A 125 9.00 -14.13 -26.66
N ASP A 126 9.57 -15.18 -26.06
CA ASP A 126 8.95 -16.52 -26.04
C ASP A 126 9.28 -17.31 -24.76
N LEU A 127 10.57 -17.49 -24.45
CA LEU A 127 11.01 -18.39 -23.38
C LEU A 127 10.39 -18.07 -22.02
N GLY A 128 10.26 -16.79 -21.66
CA GLY A 128 9.64 -16.38 -20.40
C GLY A 128 8.19 -16.83 -20.27
N TRP A 129 7.43 -16.80 -21.38
CA TRP A 129 6.03 -17.26 -21.41
C TRP A 129 5.90 -18.77 -21.32
N GLU A 130 6.79 -19.52 -21.99
CA GLU A 130 6.82 -20.99 -21.84
C GLU A 130 7.20 -21.40 -20.40
N VAL A 131 8.09 -20.66 -19.72
CA VAL A 131 8.35 -20.87 -18.29
C VAL A 131 7.11 -20.61 -17.44
N VAL A 132 6.37 -19.53 -17.69
CA VAL A 132 5.11 -19.24 -16.98
C VAL A 132 4.09 -20.37 -17.20
N LYS A 133 3.96 -20.85 -18.43
CA LYS A 133 3.06 -21.97 -18.77
C LYS A 133 3.44 -23.27 -18.07
N VAL A 134 4.74 -23.55 -17.91
CA VAL A 134 5.20 -24.67 -17.07
C VAL A 134 4.75 -24.47 -15.62
N MET A 135 4.85 -23.26 -15.07
CA MET A 135 4.35 -22.99 -13.71
C MET A 135 2.84 -23.25 -13.60
N ASP A 136 2.05 -22.78 -14.57
CA ASP A 136 0.60 -22.92 -14.59
C ASP A 136 0.15 -24.38 -14.68
N VAL A 137 0.76 -25.17 -15.58
CA VAL A 137 0.46 -26.60 -15.77
C VAL A 137 0.74 -27.40 -14.50
N HIS A 138 1.74 -27.00 -13.72
CA HIS A 138 2.13 -27.65 -12.46
C HIS A 138 1.53 -26.95 -11.23
N GLU A 139 0.59 -26.02 -11.43
CA GLU A 139 -0.13 -25.29 -10.38
C GLU A 139 0.80 -24.57 -9.37
N ILE A 140 2.00 -24.18 -9.82
CA ILE A 140 2.95 -23.42 -9.00
C ILE A 140 2.58 -21.95 -9.00
N ARG A 141 2.00 -21.49 -7.88
CA ARG A 141 1.76 -20.07 -7.66
C ARG A 141 3.06 -19.34 -7.34
N PHE A 142 3.55 -18.58 -8.31
CA PHE A 142 4.70 -17.70 -8.16
C PHE A 142 4.28 -16.24 -7.89
N THR A 143 5.24 -15.46 -7.39
CA THR A 143 5.12 -14.01 -7.13
C THR A 143 5.94 -13.22 -8.13
N THR A 144 7.15 -13.66 -8.45
CA THR A 144 8.00 -13.09 -9.50
C THR A 144 8.80 -14.19 -10.19
N ILE A 145 9.19 -13.94 -11.43
CA ILE A 145 10.15 -14.77 -12.17
C ILE A 145 11.13 -13.80 -12.80
N ASP A 146 12.34 -13.77 -12.27
CA ASP A 146 13.36 -12.81 -12.65
C ASP A 146 14.56 -13.55 -13.26
N VAL A 147 15.19 -13.00 -14.30
CA VAL A 147 16.47 -13.51 -14.79
C VAL A 147 17.57 -12.63 -14.23
N VAL A 148 18.40 -13.19 -13.36
CA VAL A 148 19.42 -12.44 -12.62
C VAL A 148 20.77 -13.14 -12.70
N ARG A 149 21.84 -12.43 -12.32
CA ARG A 149 23.14 -13.03 -12.07
C ARG A 149 23.65 -12.53 -10.73
N PHE A 150 24.28 -13.39 -9.96
CA PHE A 150 24.87 -13.01 -8.68
C PHE A 150 26.37 -12.81 -8.84
N ARG A 151 26.89 -11.78 -8.18
CA ARG A 151 28.31 -11.65 -7.85
C ARG A 151 28.48 -12.04 -6.40
N ALA A 152 29.44 -12.91 -6.11
CA ALA A 152 29.83 -13.26 -4.75
C ALA A 152 31.34 -13.04 -4.58
N ASP A 153 31.74 -12.45 -3.46
CA ASP A 153 33.14 -12.39 -3.06
C ASP A 153 33.53 -13.72 -2.40
N GLU A 154 34.26 -14.57 -3.12
CA GLU A 154 34.83 -15.81 -2.55
C GLU A 154 36.23 -15.54 -2.00
N VAL A 155 36.58 -16.22 -0.90
CA VAL A 155 37.94 -16.26 -0.35
C VAL A 155 38.58 -17.55 -0.87
N SER A 156 39.74 -17.46 -1.54
CA SER A 156 40.47 -18.63 -2.04
C SER A 156 40.89 -19.54 -0.89
N GLU A 157 40.64 -20.85 -1.03
CA GLU A 157 41.04 -21.85 -0.01
C GLU A 157 42.57 -22.01 0.10
N ASP A 158 43.34 -21.46 -0.84
CA ASP A 158 44.80 -21.68 -0.97
C ASP A 158 45.69 -20.56 -0.40
N ASP A 159 45.13 -19.49 0.19
CA ASP A 159 45.91 -18.27 0.51
C ASP A 159 45.66 -17.75 1.93
N GLU A 160 45.83 -18.61 2.95
CA GLU A 160 45.76 -18.21 4.36
C GLU A 160 46.96 -17.34 4.82
N CYS A 161 47.88 -16.91 3.94
CA CYS A 161 49.09 -16.19 4.35
C CYS A 161 49.50 -14.96 3.53
N SER A 162 48.75 -14.55 2.50
CA SER A 162 49.07 -13.30 1.78
C SER A 162 47.87 -12.36 1.73
N GLY A 163 48.00 -11.20 2.37
CA GLY A 163 46.94 -10.19 2.46
C GLY A 163 46.70 -9.42 1.16
N GLU A 164 46.37 -10.08 0.04
CA GLU A 164 45.96 -9.41 -1.20
C GLU A 164 44.76 -10.07 -1.92
N ALA A 165 43.87 -9.17 -2.40
CA ALA A 165 42.78 -9.28 -3.38
C ALA A 165 41.71 -10.38 -3.22
N ARG A 166 40.52 -9.96 -2.73
CA ARG A 166 39.26 -10.67 -2.97
C ARG A 166 38.97 -10.66 -4.48
N TYR A 167 38.75 -11.83 -5.08
CA TYR A 167 38.28 -11.91 -6.46
C TYR A 167 36.78 -12.18 -6.46
N SER A 168 36.01 -11.29 -7.10
CA SER A 168 34.57 -11.46 -7.23
C SER A 168 34.26 -12.53 -8.29
N VAL A 169 33.58 -13.60 -7.89
CA VAL A 169 33.14 -14.68 -8.77
C VAL A 169 31.72 -14.39 -9.25
N LEU A 170 31.51 -14.45 -10.56
CA LEU A 170 30.17 -14.36 -11.16
C LEU A 170 29.54 -15.74 -11.19
N SER A 171 28.32 -15.84 -10.66
CA SER A 171 27.51 -17.06 -10.80
C SER A 171 27.07 -17.26 -12.26
N PRO A 172 26.67 -18.49 -12.63
CA PRO A 172 25.83 -18.72 -13.80
C PRO A 172 24.61 -17.78 -13.80
N VAL A 173 23.98 -17.60 -14.96
CA VAL A 173 22.70 -16.90 -15.01
C VAL A 173 21.68 -17.71 -14.21
N THR A 174 20.81 -17.05 -13.48
CA THR A 174 19.83 -17.70 -12.62
C THR A 174 18.42 -17.25 -13.02
N ILE A 175 17.55 -18.21 -13.34
CA ILE A 175 16.10 -17.99 -13.31
C ILE A 175 15.68 -18.04 -11.84
N TRP A 176 15.36 -16.88 -11.31
CA TRP A 176 15.13 -16.64 -9.90
C TRP A 176 13.63 -16.52 -9.64
N VAL A 177 13.03 -17.62 -9.20
CA VAL A 177 11.58 -17.76 -9.02
C VAL A 177 11.20 -17.43 -7.57
N GLY A 178 10.36 -16.43 -7.40
CA GLY A 178 9.75 -16.11 -6.14
C GLY A 178 8.43 -16.86 -5.93
N VAL A 179 8.25 -17.56 -4.81
CA VAL A 179 7.00 -18.28 -4.48
C VAL A 179 6.45 -17.83 -3.14
N PHE A 180 5.13 -17.99 -2.97
CA PHE A 180 4.50 -17.67 -1.70
C PHE A 180 4.95 -18.63 -0.59
N ARG A 181 5.23 -18.06 0.58
CA ARG A 181 5.69 -18.78 1.76
C ARG A 181 4.73 -19.92 2.14
N GLY A 182 5.28 -21.12 2.32
CA GLY A 182 4.53 -22.32 2.75
C GLY A 182 3.53 -22.89 1.72
N LEU A 183 3.44 -22.35 0.51
CA LEU A 183 2.53 -22.85 -0.53
C LEU A 183 3.19 -23.81 -1.53
N VAL A 184 4.51 -23.79 -1.65
CA VAL A 184 5.27 -24.64 -2.57
C VAL A 184 6.26 -25.48 -1.76
N THR A 185 6.28 -26.78 -1.99
CA THR A 185 7.25 -27.71 -1.37
C THR A 185 8.56 -27.74 -2.14
N ALA A 186 9.65 -28.16 -1.50
CA ALA A 186 10.94 -28.24 -2.18
C ALA A 186 10.93 -29.34 -3.27
N THR A 187 10.19 -30.42 -3.06
CA THR A 187 9.96 -31.44 -4.11
C THR A 187 9.24 -30.88 -5.33
N ALA A 188 8.16 -30.10 -5.14
CA ALA A 188 7.44 -29.50 -6.26
C ALA A 188 8.33 -28.50 -7.03
N ALA A 189 9.10 -27.69 -6.31
CA ALA A 189 10.08 -26.77 -6.89
C ALA A 189 11.17 -27.52 -7.69
N HIS A 190 11.66 -28.65 -7.16
CA HIS A 190 12.63 -29.51 -7.84
C HIS A 190 12.09 -30.11 -9.14
N ASP A 191 10.87 -30.63 -9.13
CA ASP A 191 10.28 -31.28 -10.31
C ASP A 191 10.05 -30.26 -11.43
N VAL A 192 9.54 -29.07 -11.08
CA VAL A 192 9.36 -27.97 -12.04
C VAL A 192 10.70 -27.41 -12.52
N ALA A 193 11.70 -27.28 -11.66
CA ALA A 193 13.03 -26.86 -12.08
C ALA A 193 13.62 -27.80 -13.14
N LYS A 194 13.43 -29.12 -12.99
CA LYS A 194 13.88 -30.08 -14.02
C LYS A 194 13.21 -29.87 -15.37
N ILE A 195 11.90 -29.62 -15.36
CA ILE A 195 11.15 -29.37 -16.60
C ILE A 195 11.64 -28.08 -17.28
N ILE A 196 11.90 -27.03 -16.50
CA ILE A 196 12.45 -25.78 -17.04
C ILE A 196 13.88 -25.99 -17.57
N LEU A 197 14.72 -26.78 -16.89
CA LEU A 197 16.04 -27.14 -17.41
C LEU A 197 15.95 -27.89 -18.73
N ASP A 198 14.97 -28.79 -18.90
CA ASP A 198 14.74 -29.50 -20.15
C ASP A 198 14.20 -28.57 -21.25
N LEU A 199 13.34 -27.61 -20.90
CA LEU A 199 12.89 -26.55 -21.80
C LEU A 199 14.08 -25.72 -22.31
N LEU A 200 14.98 -25.31 -21.42
CA LEU A 200 16.17 -24.50 -21.78
C LEU A 200 17.08 -25.21 -22.80
N LYS A 201 17.15 -26.55 -22.78
CA LYS A 201 17.90 -27.32 -23.78
C LYS A 201 17.31 -27.18 -25.18
N VAL A 202 15.99 -27.03 -25.33
CA VAL A 202 15.33 -26.76 -26.62
C VAL A 202 15.81 -25.45 -27.21
N TYR A 203 16.01 -24.43 -26.36
CA TYR A 203 16.57 -23.13 -26.73
C TYR A 203 18.10 -23.11 -26.82
N GLN A 204 18.76 -24.27 -26.63
CA GLN A 204 20.23 -24.40 -26.64
C GLN A 204 20.93 -23.55 -25.57
N ILE A 205 20.27 -23.36 -24.42
CA ILE A 205 20.80 -22.62 -23.26
C ILE A 205 21.12 -23.64 -22.17
N ALA A 206 22.38 -23.72 -21.74
CA ALA A 206 22.85 -24.73 -20.78
C ALA A 206 23.49 -24.12 -19.52
N ASP A 207 23.82 -22.84 -19.55
CA ASP A 207 24.55 -22.09 -18.52
C ASP A 207 23.61 -21.30 -17.59
N VAL A 208 22.50 -21.93 -17.20
CA VAL A 208 21.45 -21.34 -16.36
C VAL A 208 21.12 -22.23 -15.18
N ASP A 209 21.17 -21.64 -13.98
CA ASP A 209 20.66 -22.22 -12.75
C ASP A 209 19.21 -21.79 -12.49
N ILE A 210 18.49 -22.59 -11.71
CA ILE A 210 17.14 -22.27 -11.26
C ILE A 210 17.15 -22.24 -9.74
N GLU A 211 16.66 -21.14 -9.18
CA GLU A 211 16.59 -20.92 -7.75
C GLU A 211 15.19 -20.47 -7.35
N PHE A 212 14.58 -21.22 -6.42
CA PHE A 212 13.30 -20.90 -5.81
C PHE A 212 13.53 -20.24 -4.45
N ARG A 213 12.87 -19.10 -4.24
CA ARG A 213 12.88 -18.38 -2.97
C ARG A 213 11.47 -18.17 -2.46
N GLU A 214 11.30 -18.20 -1.15
CA GLU A 214 10.10 -17.62 -0.56
C GLU A 214 10.16 -16.09 -0.70
N SER A 215 9.14 -15.52 -1.32
CA SER A 215 8.99 -14.08 -1.47
C SER A 215 7.54 -13.66 -1.30
N LEU A 216 7.35 -12.49 -0.71
CA LEU A 216 6.09 -11.79 -0.69
C LEU A 216 6.23 -10.62 -1.68
N HIS A 217 5.44 -10.60 -2.74
CA HIS A 217 5.32 -9.39 -3.55
C HIS A 217 4.56 -8.36 -2.72
N VAL A 218 5.27 -7.35 -2.23
CA VAL A 218 4.67 -6.14 -1.71
C VAL A 218 4.80 -5.11 -2.82
N SER A 219 3.68 -4.75 -3.45
CA SER A 219 3.64 -3.59 -4.31
C SER A 219 4.15 -2.39 -3.49
N ASN A 220 5.24 -1.76 -3.93
CA ASN A 220 5.71 -0.52 -3.31
C ASN A 220 4.69 0.62 -3.49
N ALA A 221 3.79 0.50 -4.48
CA ALA A 221 2.61 1.32 -4.53
C ALA A 221 1.74 0.95 -3.33
N GLY A 222 1.66 1.86 -2.36
CA GLY A 222 0.73 1.76 -1.24
C GLY A 222 -0.72 1.58 -1.71
N PRO A 223 -1.68 1.46 -0.79
CA PRO A 223 -3.03 1.07 -1.11
C PRO A 223 -3.69 2.02 -2.11
N GLN A 224 -4.44 1.45 -3.04
CA GLN A 224 -5.16 2.20 -4.05
C GLN A 224 -6.39 2.88 -3.46
N LEU A 225 -6.69 4.08 -3.95
CA LEU A 225 -7.96 4.76 -3.69
C LEU A 225 -9.14 3.93 -4.21
N PHE A 226 -10.27 4.04 -3.53
CA PHE A 226 -11.47 3.32 -3.91
C PHE A 226 -12.09 3.89 -5.19
N LYS A 227 -12.85 3.05 -5.89
CA LYS A 227 -13.74 3.52 -6.95
C LYS A 227 -14.89 4.31 -6.32
N ALA A 228 -15.29 5.40 -6.96
CA ALA A 228 -16.51 6.10 -6.60
C ALA A 228 -17.71 5.14 -6.64
N VAL A 229 -18.57 5.24 -5.63
CA VAL A 229 -19.81 4.48 -5.51
C VAL A 229 -20.99 5.33 -5.97
N ASP A 230 -22.13 4.69 -6.21
CA ASP A 230 -23.36 5.38 -6.57
C ASP A 230 -23.87 6.25 -5.41
N ALA A 231 -24.64 7.30 -5.70
CA ALA A 231 -25.23 8.17 -4.69
C ALA A 231 -26.24 7.43 -3.80
N GLU A 232 -26.85 6.35 -4.31
CA GLU A 232 -27.74 5.46 -3.54
C GLU A 232 -26.97 4.45 -2.67
N ASP A 233 -25.65 4.34 -2.83
CA ASP A 233 -24.84 3.42 -2.03
C ASP A 233 -24.78 3.92 -0.57
N PRO A 234 -25.16 3.09 0.42
CA PRO A 234 -25.16 3.49 1.82
C PRO A 234 -23.77 3.86 2.36
N LEU A 235 -22.68 3.47 1.68
CA LEU A 235 -21.31 3.80 2.05
C LEU A 235 -20.81 5.13 1.48
N VAL A 236 -21.56 5.77 0.56
CA VAL A 236 -21.11 6.91 -0.24
C VAL A 236 -20.44 8.02 0.57
N HIS A 237 -21.02 8.41 1.70
CA HIS A 237 -20.48 9.49 2.54
C HIS A 237 -19.11 9.17 3.16
N VAL A 238 -18.81 7.89 3.40
CA VAL A 238 -17.54 7.44 3.97
C VAL A 238 -16.53 7.10 2.87
N VAL A 239 -17.01 6.58 1.73
CA VAL A 239 -16.17 6.20 0.60
C VAL A 239 -15.72 7.41 -0.20
N SER A 240 -16.57 8.42 -0.41
CA SER A 240 -16.27 9.61 -1.21
C SER A 240 -14.89 10.24 -0.93
N PRO A 241 -14.49 10.54 0.33
CA PRO A 241 -13.16 11.10 0.63
C PRO A 241 -11.99 10.12 0.39
N LEU A 242 -12.28 8.85 0.11
CA LEU A 242 -11.33 7.78 -0.16
C LEU A 242 -11.21 7.42 -1.64
N THR A 243 -11.79 8.24 -2.52
CA THR A 243 -11.79 8.06 -3.98
C THR A 243 -10.85 9.06 -4.66
N PRO A 244 -10.43 8.84 -5.91
CA PRO A 244 -9.59 9.80 -6.63
C PRO A 244 -10.35 11.03 -7.13
N LEU A 245 -11.51 11.36 -6.56
CA LEU A 245 -12.24 12.59 -6.87
C LEU A 245 -11.47 13.82 -6.38
N LEU A 246 -11.79 14.98 -6.96
CA LEU A 246 -11.25 16.25 -6.50
C LEU A 246 -11.64 16.48 -5.03
N GLY A 247 -10.75 17.11 -4.27
CA GLY A 247 -10.97 17.31 -2.86
C GLY A 247 -10.22 16.34 -1.95
N LEU A 248 -9.26 15.57 -2.47
CA LEU A 248 -8.43 14.68 -1.64
C LEU A 248 -7.79 15.44 -0.48
N CYS A 249 -8.06 14.96 0.74
CA CYS A 249 -7.40 15.45 1.94
C CYS A 249 -5.93 15.01 1.89
N ILE A 250 -5.03 15.99 1.89
CA ILE A 250 -3.58 15.76 1.87
C ILE A 250 -2.90 16.44 3.06
N SER A 251 -1.74 15.92 3.42
CA SER A 251 -0.80 16.53 4.36
C SER A 251 0.62 16.28 3.88
N THR A 252 1.63 16.71 4.64
CA THR A 252 3.02 16.31 4.38
C THR A 252 3.58 15.46 5.51
N ARG A 253 4.61 14.68 5.21
CA ARG A 253 5.25 13.82 6.22
C ARG A 253 5.82 14.61 7.40
N ALA A 254 6.30 15.82 7.16
CA ALA A 254 6.80 16.70 8.21
C ALA A 254 5.68 17.27 9.11
N ARG A 255 4.45 17.35 8.60
CA ARG A 255 3.30 17.95 9.28
C ARG A 255 2.04 17.10 9.09
N PRO A 256 2.02 15.85 9.59
CA PRO A 256 0.89 14.94 9.35
C PRO A 256 -0.40 15.39 10.04
N ASP A 257 -0.31 16.27 11.04
CA ASP A 257 -1.47 16.83 11.75
C ASP A 257 -1.98 18.14 11.14
N SER A 258 -1.32 18.67 10.09
CA SER A 258 -1.76 19.83 9.32
C SER A 258 -2.30 19.37 7.98
N GLN A 259 -3.54 19.76 7.68
CA GLN A 259 -4.26 19.24 6.53
C GLN A 259 -4.66 20.34 5.57
N GLY A 260 -4.66 19.97 4.30
CA GLY A 260 -5.28 20.75 3.26
C GLY A 260 -5.84 19.82 2.20
N THR A 261 -6.14 20.39 1.05
CA THR A 261 -6.84 19.70 -0.01
C THR A 261 -6.05 19.80 -1.30
N MET A 262 -5.98 18.70 -2.04
CA MET A 262 -5.51 18.73 -3.41
C MET A 262 -6.61 19.31 -4.32
N ALA A 263 -6.25 20.29 -5.13
CA ALA A 263 -7.17 21.03 -5.97
C ALA A 263 -7.44 20.34 -7.31
N LEU A 264 -6.39 19.95 -8.05
CA LEU A 264 -6.50 19.42 -9.41
C LEU A 264 -5.42 18.37 -9.70
N TYR A 265 -5.75 17.44 -10.59
CA TYR A 265 -4.79 16.62 -11.33
C TYR A 265 -4.36 17.34 -12.61
N LEU A 266 -3.06 17.42 -12.84
CA LEU A 266 -2.45 17.98 -14.04
C LEU A 266 -1.61 16.89 -14.71
N ASN A 267 -1.71 16.79 -16.03
CA ASN A 267 -0.71 16.04 -16.81
C ASN A 267 0.53 16.92 -16.96
N LYS A 268 1.71 16.33 -16.86
CA LYS A 268 3.00 17.02 -16.98
C LYS A 268 3.22 17.69 -18.35
N GLY A 269 2.56 17.20 -19.40
CA GLY A 269 2.51 17.81 -20.72
C GLY A 269 3.74 17.54 -21.60
N ASP A 270 4.65 16.67 -21.18
CA ASP A 270 5.85 16.24 -21.91
C ASP A 270 5.61 14.97 -22.76
N GLY A 271 4.35 14.56 -22.92
CA GLY A 271 3.95 13.31 -23.57
C GLY A 271 4.07 12.08 -22.68
N SER A 272 4.56 12.23 -21.43
CA SER A 272 4.50 11.16 -20.44
C SER A 272 3.09 11.01 -19.85
N ASP A 273 2.89 9.85 -19.24
CA ASP A 273 1.70 9.51 -18.47
C ASP A 273 1.78 10.01 -17.00
N ASP A 274 2.77 10.86 -16.70
CA ASP A 274 3.04 11.40 -15.36
C ASP A 274 1.94 12.38 -14.93
N LEU A 275 1.50 12.23 -13.69
CA LEU A 275 0.49 13.07 -13.06
C LEU A 275 1.10 13.93 -11.97
N LEU A 276 0.66 15.18 -11.92
CA LEU A 276 0.98 16.15 -10.89
C LEU A 276 -0.29 16.53 -10.13
N GLY A 277 -0.17 16.65 -8.81
CA GLY A 277 -1.18 17.23 -7.94
C GLY A 277 -0.91 18.69 -7.71
N LEU A 278 -1.93 19.53 -7.90
CA LEU A 278 -1.91 20.94 -7.55
C LEU A 278 -2.50 21.14 -6.16
N SER A 279 -1.81 21.87 -5.29
CA SER A 279 -2.36 22.36 -4.02
C SER A 279 -1.78 23.72 -3.67
N CYS A 280 -2.23 24.32 -2.58
CA CYS A 280 -1.67 25.57 -2.07
C CYS A 280 -0.26 25.33 -1.50
N ARG A 281 0.62 26.32 -1.61
CA ARG A 281 1.98 26.23 -1.04
C ARG A 281 1.90 25.99 0.46
N HIS A 282 1.03 26.69 1.19
CA HIS A 282 0.95 26.54 2.65
C HIS A 282 0.57 25.12 3.11
N VAL A 283 -0.11 24.35 2.25
CA VAL A 283 -0.44 22.93 2.49
C VAL A 283 0.81 22.07 2.32
N LEU A 284 1.61 22.32 1.27
CA LEU A 284 2.80 21.54 0.94
C LEU A 284 4.03 21.94 1.78
N ILE A 285 4.19 23.23 2.10
CA ILE A 285 5.36 23.81 2.78
C ILE A 285 4.92 24.56 4.03
N GLY A 286 5.57 24.27 5.15
CA GLY A 286 5.38 24.88 6.46
C GLY A 286 5.54 26.38 6.48
N ASN A 287 4.76 27.04 7.35
CA ASN A 287 5.05 28.44 7.71
C ASN A 287 6.32 28.57 8.56
N GLN A 288 6.79 27.49 9.20
CA GLN A 288 8.10 27.43 9.84
C GLN A 288 9.25 27.21 8.84
N GLU A 289 8.95 26.80 7.60
CA GLU A 289 9.96 26.60 6.57
C GLU A 289 10.29 27.92 5.88
N ALA A 290 11.50 28.03 5.33
CA ALA A 290 11.93 29.23 4.65
C ALA A 290 10.99 29.60 3.49
N ASN A 291 10.65 30.88 3.38
CA ASN A 291 9.83 31.39 2.28
C ASN A 291 10.66 31.59 1.00
N VAL A 292 11.11 30.49 0.44
CA VAL A 292 11.88 30.45 -0.81
C VAL A 292 11.21 29.51 -1.80
N ASP A 293 11.59 29.62 -3.07
CA ASP A 293 11.22 28.67 -4.10
C ASP A 293 11.76 27.28 -3.73
N TYR A 294 10.90 26.29 -3.78
CA TYR A 294 11.24 24.90 -3.64
C TYR A 294 11.26 24.24 -5.01
N ILE A 295 12.38 23.60 -5.34
CA ILE A 295 12.56 22.78 -6.54
C ILE A 295 13.03 21.41 -6.05
N GLY A 296 12.25 20.37 -6.31
CA GLY A 296 12.59 19.00 -6.00
C GLY A 296 13.78 18.57 -6.85
N HIS A 297 14.89 18.20 -6.20
CA HIS A 297 16.07 17.67 -6.87
C HIS A 297 16.18 16.16 -6.61
N PRO A 298 16.49 15.31 -7.61
CA PRO A 298 16.63 13.86 -7.43
C PRO A 298 17.65 13.44 -6.36
N SER A 299 18.60 14.33 -6.05
CA SER A 299 19.71 14.11 -5.11
C SER A 299 19.40 14.59 -3.68
N SER A 300 18.28 15.29 -3.48
CA SER A 300 17.89 15.80 -2.17
C SER A 300 16.81 14.91 -1.54
N PRO A 301 16.73 14.85 -0.20
CA PRO A 301 15.62 14.16 0.46
C PRO A 301 14.28 14.69 -0.07
N SER A 302 13.46 13.78 -0.61
CA SER A 302 12.14 14.13 -1.10
C SER A 302 11.24 14.56 0.06
N LYS A 303 10.35 15.51 -0.22
CA LYS A 303 9.27 15.86 0.71
C LYS A 303 8.01 15.13 0.30
N ASP A 304 7.66 14.11 1.07
CA ASP A 304 6.51 13.28 0.78
C ASP A 304 5.19 14.00 1.12
N VAL A 305 4.26 13.92 0.19
CA VAL A 305 2.85 14.29 0.36
C VAL A 305 2.10 13.03 0.74
N LEU A 306 1.26 13.11 1.77
CA LEU A 306 0.47 12.01 2.29
C LEU A 306 -0.99 12.21 1.88
N PHE A 307 -1.65 11.13 1.44
CA PHE A 307 -3.08 10.99 1.39
C PHE A 307 -3.61 10.73 2.81
N LEU A 308 -4.54 11.57 3.27
CA LEU A 308 -5.02 11.66 4.65
C LEU A 308 -3.91 11.96 5.66
N GLY A 309 -3.89 13.17 6.21
CA GLY A 309 -3.16 13.41 7.46
C GLY A 309 -3.78 12.63 8.63
N ASN A 310 -3.18 12.71 9.81
CA ASN A 310 -3.65 11.98 10.99
C ASN A 310 -5.09 12.33 11.39
N THR A 311 -5.48 13.60 11.32
CA THR A 311 -6.84 14.08 11.64
C THR A 311 -7.89 13.49 10.70
N ALA A 312 -7.90 13.83 9.40
CA ALA A 312 -8.70 13.18 8.36
C ALA A 312 -8.73 11.64 8.42
N TYR A 313 -7.59 10.95 8.62
CA TYR A 313 -7.60 9.50 8.78
C TYR A 313 -8.44 9.07 9.99
N LYS A 314 -8.24 9.71 11.14
CA LYS A 314 -9.01 9.47 12.35
C LYS A 314 -10.49 9.81 12.15
N ASP A 315 -10.81 10.94 11.52
CA ASP A 315 -12.17 11.38 11.27
C ASP A 315 -12.94 10.38 10.40
N ILE A 316 -12.29 9.80 9.38
CA ILE A 316 -12.89 8.76 8.54
C ILE A 316 -13.17 7.48 9.34
N ILE A 317 -12.24 7.06 10.19
CA ILE A 317 -12.46 5.90 11.08
C ILE A 317 -13.63 6.17 12.02
N GLU A 318 -13.66 7.33 12.68
CA GLU A 318 -14.74 7.70 13.60
C GLU A 318 -16.10 7.80 12.88
N ALA A 319 -16.15 8.39 11.68
CA ALA A 319 -17.37 8.43 10.86
C ALA A 319 -17.87 7.04 10.47
N THR A 320 -16.95 6.13 10.13
CA THR A 320 -17.28 4.73 9.82
C THR A 320 -17.82 4.00 11.05
N GLU A 321 -17.19 4.17 12.21
CA GLU A 321 -17.60 3.55 13.48
C GLU A 321 -18.94 4.08 14.00
N ALA A 322 -19.19 5.38 13.83
CA ALA A 322 -20.49 5.98 14.11
C ALA A 322 -21.59 5.37 13.22
N SER A 323 -21.32 5.18 11.94
CA SER A 323 -22.25 4.53 10.99
C SER A 323 -22.54 3.08 11.40
N ILE A 324 -21.50 2.30 11.74
CA ILE A 324 -21.65 0.93 12.25
C ILE A 324 -22.55 0.90 13.50
N SER A 325 -22.37 1.85 14.42
CA SER A 325 -23.16 1.94 15.64
C SER A 325 -24.63 2.24 15.35
N ASN A 326 -24.91 3.19 14.46
CA ASN A 326 -26.26 3.55 14.04
C ASN A 326 -27.01 2.36 13.40
N TYR A 327 -26.37 1.67 12.45
CA TYR A 327 -26.97 0.50 11.79
C TYR A 327 -27.13 -0.69 12.75
N THR A 328 -26.22 -0.85 13.71
CA THR A 328 -26.36 -1.88 14.76
C THR A 328 -27.58 -1.61 15.64
N HIS A 329 -27.79 -0.34 16.04
CA HIS A 329 -28.96 0.06 16.81
C HIS A 329 -30.26 -0.16 16.02
N ALA A 330 -30.30 0.26 14.74
CA ALA A 330 -31.46 0.05 13.87
C ALA A 330 -31.81 -1.44 13.72
N ALA A 331 -30.83 -2.30 13.46
CA ALA A 331 -31.05 -3.75 13.36
C ALA A 331 -31.61 -4.33 14.68
N GLN A 332 -31.14 -3.84 15.83
CA GLN A 332 -31.63 -4.29 17.14
C GLN A 332 -33.08 -3.86 17.39
N CYS A 333 -33.45 -2.62 17.03
CA CYS A 333 -34.83 -2.15 17.09
C CYS A 333 -35.75 -3.04 16.25
N SER A 334 -35.39 -3.33 15.00
CA SER A 334 -36.19 -4.20 14.12
C SER A 334 -36.34 -5.62 14.68
N LYS A 335 -35.28 -6.20 15.26
CA LYS A 335 -35.35 -7.53 15.93
C LYS A 335 -36.32 -7.53 17.11
N ASN A 336 -36.34 -6.47 17.90
CA ASN A 336 -37.25 -6.36 19.04
C ASN A 336 -38.71 -6.25 18.59
N THR A 337 -38.99 -5.52 17.50
CA THR A 337 -40.33 -5.43 16.90
C THR A 337 -40.83 -6.80 16.45
N ILE A 338 -40.01 -7.57 15.72
CA ILE A 338 -40.36 -8.94 15.27
C ILE A 338 -40.68 -9.85 16.47
N LYS A 339 -39.90 -9.76 17.57
CA LYS A 339 -40.12 -10.56 18.78
C LYS A 339 -41.37 -10.14 19.56
N GLY A 340 -41.70 -8.85 19.56
CA GLY A 340 -42.88 -8.30 20.23
C GLY A 340 -44.19 -8.69 19.56
N SER A 341 -44.23 -8.64 18.22
CA SER A 341 -45.42 -9.00 17.43
C SER A 341 -45.79 -10.49 17.48
N GLY A 342 -44.91 -11.36 17.97
CA GLY A 342 -45.19 -12.80 18.15
C GLY A 342 -45.97 -13.15 19.42
N LYS A 343 -46.26 -12.19 20.31
CA LYS A 343 -46.90 -12.45 21.62
C LYS A 343 -48.42 -12.17 21.65
N ASP A 344 -48.94 -11.34 20.76
CA ASP A 344 -50.37 -10.99 20.72
C ASP A 344 -51.07 -11.67 19.52
N ALA A 345 -51.24 -12.98 19.61
CA ALA A 345 -51.84 -13.80 18.55
C ALA A 345 -53.39 -13.79 18.54
N ASN A 346 -54.00 -12.63 18.76
CA ASN A 346 -55.44 -12.43 18.55
C ASN A 346 -55.64 -11.06 17.91
N THR A 347 -55.73 -11.03 16.58
CA THR A 347 -56.51 -10.13 15.69
C THR A 347 -55.74 -9.84 14.38
N VAL A 348 -56.41 -10.07 13.25
CA VAL A 348 -56.07 -9.78 11.82
C VAL A 348 -54.90 -10.56 11.21
N HIS A 349 -55.23 -11.46 10.27
CA HIS A 349 -54.33 -12.52 9.79
C HIS A 349 -53.52 -12.23 8.52
N ASP A 350 -53.75 -11.09 7.84
CA ASP A 350 -53.06 -10.71 6.59
C ASP A 350 -52.11 -9.51 6.73
N GLU A 351 -52.55 -8.40 7.34
CA GLU A 351 -51.70 -7.21 7.53
C GLU A 351 -50.49 -7.48 8.45
N THR A 352 -50.68 -8.32 9.47
CA THR A 352 -49.63 -8.69 10.43
C THR A 352 -48.52 -9.53 9.78
N LYS A 353 -48.85 -10.35 8.77
CA LYS A 353 -47.87 -11.16 8.02
C LYS A 353 -47.08 -10.32 7.02
N ALA A 354 -47.76 -9.42 6.30
CA ALA A 354 -47.10 -8.47 5.39
C ALA A 354 -46.12 -7.55 6.14
N ASN A 355 -46.56 -6.99 7.29
CA ASN A 355 -45.70 -6.17 8.14
C ASN A 355 -44.50 -6.96 8.69
N GLN A 356 -44.66 -8.24 9.01
CA GLN A 356 -43.56 -9.08 9.51
C GLN A 356 -42.57 -9.47 8.39
N SER A 357 -43.04 -9.68 7.15
CA SER A 357 -42.15 -9.88 6.00
C SER A 357 -41.40 -8.61 5.62
N ASP A 358 -42.04 -7.44 5.72
CA ASP A 358 -41.44 -6.15 5.39
C ASP A 358 -40.38 -5.72 6.43
N VAL A 359 -40.63 -5.96 7.72
CA VAL A 359 -39.62 -5.73 8.77
C VAL A 359 -38.48 -6.75 8.66
N GLY A 360 -38.76 -7.99 8.23
CA GLY A 360 -37.75 -9.03 7.99
C GLY A 360 -36.83 -8.70 6.81
N SER A 361 -37.37 -8.21 5.69
CA SER A 361 -36.59 -7.79 4.52
C SER A 361 -35.74 -6.55 4.83
N SER A 362 -36.30 -5.58 5.58
CA SER A 362 -35.58 -4.41 6.07
C SER A 362 -34.42 -4.78 7.01
N LEU A 363 -34.61 -5.77 7.89
CA LEU A 363 -33.53 -6.29 8.74
C LEU A 363 -32.38 -6.87 7.91
N ALA A 364 -32.70 -7.71 6.92
CA ALA A 364 -31.71 -8.36 6.08
C ALA A 364 -30.84 -7.34 5.31
N GLU A 365 -31.46 -6.28 4.77
CA GLU A 365 -30.72 -5.20 4.11
C GLU A 365 -29.85 -4.42 5.12
N THR A 366 -30.38 -4.10 6.30
CA THR A 366 -29.63 -3.43 7.38
C THR A 366 -28.38 -4.25 7.78
N GLU A 367 -28.51 -5.57 7.91
CA GLU A 367 -27.39 -6.45 8.25
C GLU A 367 -26.34 -6.55 7.14
N LYS A 368 -26.78 -6.50 5.88
CA LYS A 368 -25.89 -6.46 4.70
C LYS A 368 -25.10 -5.14 4.66
N VAL A 369 -25.75 -4.00 4.89
CA VAL A 369 -25.09 -2.68 4.99
C VAL A 369 -24.10 -2.66 6.15
N LEU A 370 -24.48 -3.19 7.32
CA LEU A 370 -23.58 -3.30 8.47
C LEU A 370 -22.33 -4.13 8.17
N LYS A 371 -22.49 -5.25 7.46
CA LYS A 371 -21.36 -6.07 7.00
C LYS A 371 -20.44 -5.28 6.06
N ALA A 372 -21.01 -4.49 5.16
CA ALA A 372 -20.26 -3.66 4.23
C ALA A 372 -19.46 -2.56 4.97
N PHE A 373 -20.05 -1.84 5.91
CA PHE A 373 -19.34 -0.86 6.74
C PHE A 373 -18.20 -1.49 7.57
N ARG A 374 -18.43 -2.67 8.15
CA ARG A 374 -17.36 -3.39 8.88
C ARG A 374 -16.22 -3.80 7.96
N ALA A 375 -16.53 -4.27 6.75
CA ALA A 375 -15.51 -4.58 5.76
C ALA A 375 -14.72 -3.33 5.34
N LEU A 376 -15.40 -2.21 5.08
CA LEU A 376 -14.77 -0.93 4.76
C LEU A 376 -13.85 -0.46 5.90
N ASN A 377 -14.31 -0.48 7.16
CA ASN A 377 -13.51 -0.07 8.31
C ASN A 377 -12.22 -0.91 8.43
N ASN A 378 -12.33 -2.23 8.24
CA ASN A 378 -11.18 -3.12 8.25
C ASN A 378 -10.22 -2.82 7.10
N GLN A 379 -10.73 -2.57 5.89
CA GLN A 379 -9.89 -2.17 4.76
C GLN A 379 -9.16 -0.86 5.05
N VAL A 380 -9.85 0.17 5.53
CA VAL A 380 -9.24 1.47 5.84
C VAL A 380 -8.14 1.33 6.89
N LYS A 381 -8.42 0.61 7.99
CA LYS A 381 -7.46 0.36 9.07
C LYS A 381 -6.27 -0.49 8.65
N ASN A 382 -6.42 -1.40 7.69
CA ASN A 382 -5.32 -2.24 7.24
C ASN A 382 -4.46 -1.53 6.19
N ASN A 383 -5.11 -0.77 5.30
CA ASN A 383 -4.47 -0.13 4.17
C ASN A 383 -3.75 1.16 4.57
N TRP A 384 -4.40 2.06 5.31
CA TRP A 384 -3.88 3.42 5.54
C TRP A 384 -3.45 3.69 6.98
N ARG A 385 -3.12 2.64 7.75
CA ARG A 385 -2.70 2.76 9.17
C ARG A 385 -1.45 3.62 9.37
N THR A 386 -0.44 3.40 8.54
CA THR A 386 0.89 4.00 8.72
C THR A 386 1.04 5.22 7.82
N LEU A 387 2.03 6.08 8.11
CA LEU A 387 2.32 7.21 7.22
C LEU A 387 2.89 6.74 5.89
N ASP A 388 3.67 5.65 5.89
CA ASP A 388 4.29 5.10 4.68
C ASP A 388 3.26 4.56 3.70
N SER A 389 2.23 3.88 4.20
CA SER A 389 1.15 3.41 3.33
C SER A 389 0.31 4.57 2.76
N ARG A 390 0.36 5.74 3.40
CA ARG A 390 -0.37 6.95 2.99
C ARG A 390 0.39 7.87 2.05
N VAL A 391 1.67 7.64 1.74
CA VAL A 391 2.42 8.51 0.80
C VAL A 391 1.70 8.55 -0.56
N LEU A 392 1.30 9.71 -1.06
CA LEU A 392 0.65 9.86 -2.38
C LEU A 392 1.67 10.21 -3.48
N GLY A 393 2.78 10.84 -3.08
CA GLY A 393 3.90 11.18 -3.95
C GLY A 393 4.77 12.27 -3.32
N GLN A 394 5.47 13.08 -4.13
CA GLN A 394 6.56 13.93 -3.65
C GLN A 394 6.48 15.35 -4.21
N ILE A 395 6.75 16.37 -3.39
CA ILE A 395 6.74 17.76 -3.85
C ILE A 395 7.79 17.94 -4.96
N VAL A 396 7.38 18.53 -6.08
CA VAL A 396 8.23 18.79 -7.26
C VAL A 396 8.61 20.27 -7.33
N TYR A 397 7.64 21.16 -7.11
CA TYR A 397 7.86 22.59 -7.24
C TYR A 397 6.90 23.38 -6.37
N SER A 398 7.36 24.47 -5.77
CA SER A 398 6.47 25.48 -5.20
C SER A 398 7.22 26.80 -5.11
N PRO A 399 6.72 27.90 -5.71
CA PRO A 399 7.36 29.21 -5.57
C PRO A 399 7.31 29.70 -4.12
N ALA A 400 8.11 30.71 -3.77
CA ALA A 400 7.95 31.45 -2.54
C ALA A 400 6.54 32.08 -2.48
N LEU A 401 5.94 32.10 -1.29
CA LEU A 401 4.68 32.81 -1.04
C LEU A 401 4.89 34.29 -1.34
N ARG A 402 4.14 34.81 -2.32
CA ARG A 402 4.19 36.21 -2.74
C ARG A 402 2.81 36.83 -2.78
N PHE A 403 2.75 38.13 -2.52
CA PHE A 403 1.51 38.90 -2.54
C PHE A 403 1.55 39.89 -3.69
N GLY A 404 0.42 40.12 -4.35
CA GLY A 404 0.32 41.15 -5.38
C GLY A 404 1.04 40.79 -6.69
N VAL A 405 1.10 39.51 -7.06
CA VAL A 405 1.76 39.03 -8.27
C VAL A 405 0.90 39.27 -9.51
N GLY A 406 1.56 39.71 -10.60
CA GLY A 406 0.93 39.96 -11.89
C GLY A 406 0.05 41.22 -11.92
N GLU A 407 -0.56 41.48 -13.08
CA GLU A 407 -1.41 42.66 -13.31
C GLU A 407 -2.61 42.71 -12.36
N HIS A 408 -3.16 41.53 -12.03
CA HIS A 408 -4.33 41.38 -11.17
C HIS A 408 -3.99 41.29 -9.68
N ARG A 409 -2.70 41.36 -9.30
CA ARG A 409 -2.23 41.39 -7.91
C ARG A 409 -2.71 40.21 -7.05
N PHE A 410 -2.73 39.01 -7.61
CA PHE A 410 -3.11 37.81 -6.86
C PHE A 410 -2.01 37.37 -5.88
N THR A 411 -2.41 36.63 -4.84
CA THR A 411 -1.47 35.93 -3.98
C THR A 411 -0.98 34.67 -4.70
N GLU A 412 0.34 34.52 -4.80
CA GLU A 412 0.99 33.33 -5.35
C GLU A 412 1.20 32.31 -4.23
N ASP A 413 0.21 31.43 -4.06
CA ASP A 413 0.17 30.39 -3.03
C ASP A 413 -0.21 29.06 -3.67
N TRP A 414 0.73 28.47 -4.41
CA TRP A 414 0.52 27.21 -5.10
C TRP A 414 1.77 26.33 -5.07
N GLY A 415 1.60 25.05 -5.34
CA GLY A 415 2.69 24.10 -5.51
C GLY A 415 2.22 22.81 -6.15
N LEU A 416 3.19 22.06 -6.67
CA LEU A 416 3.03 20.83 -7.41
C LEU A 416 3.77 19.70 -6.71
N PHE A 417 3.15 18.54 -6.70
CA PHE A 417 3.77 17.28 -6.29
C PHE A 417 3.50 16.20 -7.33
N SER A 418 4.42 15.27 -7.51
CA SER A 418 4.22 14.08 -8.33
C SER A 418 3.19 13.18 -7.67
N ILE A 419 2.36 12.52 -8.47
CA ILE A 419 1.40 11.53 -7.98
C ILE A 419 1.84 10.16 -8.49
N GLU A 420 1.89 9.20 -7.57
CA GLU A 420 2.10 7.81 -7.95
C GLU A 420 0.81 7.25 -8.57
N ARG A 421 0.75 7.16 -9.91
CA ARG A 421 -0.48 6.82 -10.66
C ARG A 421 -1.10 5.49 -10.24
N THR A 422 -0.27 4.53 -9.85
CA THR A 422 -0.69 3.22 -9.31
C THR A 422 -1.59 3.35 -8.09
N LYS A 423 -1.47 4.41 -7.29
CA LYS A 423 -2.31 4.65 -6.09
C LYS A 423 -3.70 5.19 -6.41
N LEU A 424 -3.93 5.75 -7.60
CA LEU A 424 -5.25 6.25 -7.96
C LEU A 424 -6.23 5.13 -8.33
N GLY A 425 -5.71 3.93 -8.61
CA GLY A 425 -6.48 2.74 -8.93
C GLY A 425 -7.33 2.86 -10.19
N ALA A 426 -8.18 1.86 -10.43
CA ALA A 426 -9.04 1.79 -11.62
C ALA A 426 -10.20 2.81 -11.60
N GLY A 427 -10.43 3.50 -10.48
CA GLY A 427 -11.49 4.51 -10.33
C GLY A 427 -11.12 5.88 -10.92
N PHE A 428 -9.85 6.11 -11.26
CA PHE A 428 -9.40 7.40 -11.74
C PHE A 428 -9.85 7.67 -13.17
N SER A 429 -10.56 8.78 -13.37
CA SER A 429 -11.05 9.24 -14.67
C SER A 429 -10.77 10.72 -14.92
N GLY A 430 -9.71 11.25 -14.28
CA GLY A 430 -9.32 12.66 -14.34
C GLY A 430 -10.03 13.52 -13.30
N ASN A 431 -10.10 14.83 -13.59
CA ASN A 431 -10.71 15.82 -12.70
C ASN A 431 -12.24 15.64 -12.65
N LYS A 432 -12.72 14.93 -11.64
CA LYS A 432 -14.15 14.69 -11.35
C LYS A 432 -14.47 15.17 -9.94
N ILE A 433 -15.63 15.81 -9.77
CA ILE A 433 -16.13 16.30 -8.49
C ILE A 433 -17.36 15.50 -8.08
N ASP A 434 -17.43 15.14 -6.80
CA ASP A 434 -18.65 14.65 -6.19
C ASP A 434 -19.51 15.85 -5.77
N LEU A 435 -20.76 15.91 -6.21
CA LEU A 435 -21.71 16.94 -5.77
C LEU A 435 -22.51 16.51 -4.54
N GLY A 436 -22.26 15.30 -4.04
CA GLY A 436 -22.96 14.70 -2.91
C GLY A 436 -24.28 14.05 -3.32
N VAL A 437 -24.93 13.51 -2.29
CA VAL A 437 -26.29 12.94 -2.37
C VAL A 437 -27.26 14.03 -1.92
N PHE A 438 -28.31 14.27 -2.72
CA PHE A 438 -29.34 15.28 -2.44
C PHE A 438 -30.31 14.86 -1.33
#